data_AF-A0A8S9M3D6-F1
#
_entry.id   AF-A0A8S9M3D6-F1
#
_cell.length_a   1.000
_cell.length_b   1.000
_cell.length_c   1.000
_cell.angle_alpha   90.00
_cell.angle_beta   90.00
_cell.angle_gamma   90.00
#
_symmetry.space_group_name_H-M   'P 1'
#
loop_
_entity.id
_entity.type
_entity.pdbx_description
1 polymer ?
#
loop_
_entity_poly.entity_id
_entity_poly.type
_entity_poly.pdbx_seq_one_letter_code
_entity_poly.pdbx_strand_id
1 'polypeptide(L)'
;MVMVPFKYQQFIEDLTDLVESGEVPMARINDAVERILRVKFVAGLFEYPLTDRSLLPTVGCKEHREVAREAVRKSLVLLKNGKNDDKPFLPLDRTAKRILVVGTHADNLGNQCGGWTKTKSGQSGKITIGTTLLDAIKAAVGDKTEVIYEKTPSKETLASCEDFSYAIVALGEPPYAEMRGDNAELTIPLNGNNIVTAVAEKIPTLVILFTGRPMVLEMPVLEKAEALVAAWFPGTEGQGMADVIFGDYDFEGKLPVSWFKRVDQLPLNVDGNFYDPLFPLGFGLNCNSGSLV
;
A
#
# COMPACT_ATOMS: atom_id res chain seq x y z
N MET A 1 -17.32 -25.56 -12.03
CA MET A 1 -17.50 -25.12 -10.63
C MET A 1 -18.24 -23.80 -10.66
N VAL A 2 -19.30 -23.66 -9.86
CA VAL A 2 -20.03 -22.39 -9.74
C VAL A 2 -19.97 -21.98 -8.28
N MET A 3 -19.50 -20.77 -8.00
CA MET A 3 -19.45 -20.22 -6.65
C MET A 3 -20.84 -19.71 -6.27
N VAL A 4 -21.72 -20.62 -5.84
CA VAL A 4 -23.05 -20.29 -5.28
C VAL A 4 -22.99 -20.46 -3.76
N PRO A 5 -22.61 -19.40 -3.02
CA PRO A 5 -22.33 -19.55 -1.58
C PRO A 5 -23.59 -19.63 -0.69
N PHE A 6 -24.78 -19.30 -1.22
CA PHE A 6 -26.01 -19.21 -0.43
C PHE A 6 -27.15 -20.08 -0.97
N LYS A 7 -27.50 -19.93 -2.25
CA LYS A 7 -28.63 -20.63 -2.89
C LYS A 7 -28.22 -21.94 -3.57
N TYR A 8 -27.38 -22.73 -2.90
CA TYR A 8 -26.79 -23.93 -3.52
C TYR A 8 -27.83 -25.03 -3.81
N GLN A 9 -28.88 -25.15 -2.98
CA GLN A 9 -29.98 -26.10 -3.22
C GLN A 9 -30.70 -25.80 -4.53
N GLN A 10 -31.18 -24.55 -4.69
CA GLN A 10 -31.81 -24.10 -5.93
C GLN A 10 -30.89 -24.33 -7.14
N PHE A 11 -29.61 -23.99 -7.04
CA PHE A 11 -28.67 -24.21 -8.13
C PHE A 11 -28.53 -25.70 -8.51
N ILE A 12 -28.51 -26.59 -7.52
CA ILE A 12 -28.42 -28.04 -7.76
C ILE A 12 -29.71 -28.54 -8.42
N GLU A 13 -30.88 -28.13 -7.92
CA GLU A 13 -32.19 -28.48 -8.49
C GLU A 13 -32.28 -28.01 -9.94
N ASP A 14 -32.08 -26.71 -10.20
CA ASP A 14 -32.16 -26.12 -11.54
C ASP A 14 -31.18 -26.80 -12.51
N LEU A 15 -29.92 -27.05 -12.08
CA LEU A 15 -28.94 -27.71 -12.93
C LEU A 15 -29.29 -29.19 -13.18
N THR A 16 -29.91 -29.86 -12.22
CA THR A 16 -30.37 -31.25 -12.39
C THR A 16 -31.51 -31.31 -13.40
N ASP A 17 -32.50 -30.44 -13.25
CA ASP A 17 -33.64 -30.34 -14.18
C ASP A 17 -33.16 -30.07 -15.62
N LEU A 18 -32.19 -29.16 -15.79
CA LEU A 18 -31.59 -28.86 -17.09
C LEU A 18 -30.84 -30.05 -17.70
N VAL A 19 -30.24 -30.91 -16.87
CA VAL A 19 -29.58 -32.13 -17.33
C VAL A 19 -30.60 -33.20 -17.71
N GLU A 20 -31.64 -33.38 -16.90
CA GLU A 20 -32.72 -34.35 -17.12
C GLU A 20 -33.57 -34.00 -18.35
N SER A 21 -33.81 -32.71 -18.59
CA SER A 21 -34.51 -32.22 -19.80
C SER A 21 -33.65 -32.28 -21.07
N GLY A 22 -32.34 -32.48 -20.93
CA GLY A 22 -31.39 -32.53 -22.04
C GLY A 22 -30.87 -31.17 -22.52
N GLU A 23 -31.28 -30.07 -21.90
CA GLU A 23 -30.75 -28.72 -22.20
C GLU A 23 -29.25 -28.60 -21.86
N VAL A 24 -28.81 -29.28 -20.80
CA VAL A 24 -27.40 -29.44 -20.46
C VAL A 24 -26.97 -30.89 -20.73
N PRO A 25 -26.12 -31.15 -21.75
CA PRO A 25 -25.73 -32.51 -22.07
C PRO A 25 -24.84 -33.11 -20.98
N MET A 26 -25.02 -34.40 -20.68
CA MET A 26 -24.18 -35.13 -19.71
C MET A 26 -22.68 -35.03 -20.00
N ALA A 27 -22.27 -34.89 -21.26
CA ALA A 27 -20.87 -34.65 -21.64
C ALA A 27 -20.30 -33.36 -21.01
N ARG A 28 -21.10 -32.30 -20.86
CA ARG A 28 -20.71 -31.05 -20.19
C ARG A 28 -20.52 -31.27 -18.69
N ILE A 29 -21.39 -32.06 -18.06
CA ILE A 29 -21.25 -32.45 -16.65
C ILE A 29 -19.97 -33.28 -16.47
N ASN A 30 -19.74 -34.28 -17.31
CA ASN A 30 -18.55 -35.13 -17.26
C ASN A 30 -17.25 -34.31 -17.41
N ASP A 31 -17.15 -33.40 -18.39
CA ASP A 31 -15.97 -32.53 -18.54
C ASP A 31 -15.76 -31.63 -17.30
N ALA A 32 -16.84 -31.09 -16.72
CA ALA A 32 -16.74 -30.25 -15.53
C ALA A 32 -16.24 -31.05 -14.30
N VAL A 33 -16.81 -32.25 -14.09
CA VAL A 33 -16.45 -33.13 -12.98
C VAL A 33 -15.05 -33.67 -13.15
N GLU A 34 -14.65 -34.09 -14.36
CA GLU A 34 -13.31 -34.59 -14.64
C GLU A 34 -12.25 -33.55 -14.28
N ARG A 35 -12.45 -32.28 -14.66
CA ARG A 35 -11.52 -31.18 -14.31
C ARG A 35 -11.43 -30.95 -12.80
N ILE A 36 -12.56 -31.01 -12.08
CA ILE A 36 -12.60 -30.84 -10.62
C ILE A 36 -11.88 -32.02 -9.93
N LEU A 37 -12.20 -33.25 -10.32
CA LEU A 37 -11.59 -34.44 -9.74
C LEU A 37 -10.10 -34.51 -10.06
N ARG A 38 -9.69 -34.16 -11.28
CA ARG A 38 -8.27 -34.10 -11.68
C ARG A 38 -7.48 -33.20 -10.73
N VAL A 39 -7.97 -31.99 -10.44
CA VAL A 39 -7.29 -31.07 -9.49
C VAL A 39 -7.26 -31.68 -8.08
N LYS A 40 -8.35 -32.29 -7.61
CA LYS A 40 -8.38 -32.93 -6.28
C LYS A 40 -7.39 -34.09 -6.16
N PHE A 41 -7.25 -34.92 -7.19
CA PHE A 41 -6.27 -36.02 -7.22
C PHE A 41 -4.84 -35.49 -7.32
N VAL A 42 -4.55 -34.55 -8.23
CA VAL A 42 -3.21 -33.98 -8.40
C VAL A 42 -2.74 -33.26 -7.13
N ALA A 43 -3.65 -32.61 -6.41
CA ALA A 43 -3.34 -31.95 -5.14
C ALA A 43 -3.21 -32.90 -3.94
N GLY A 44 -3.44 -34.21 -4.12
CA GLY A 44 -3.39 -35.20 -3.04
C GLY A 44 -4.51 -35.06 -2.01
N LEU A 45 -5.63 -34.42 -2.37
CA LEU A 45 -6.73 -34.15 -1.43
C LEU A 45 -7.43 -35.44 -0.97
N PHE A 46 -7.36 -36.51 -1.77
CA PHE A 46 -7.91 -37.82 -1.40
C PHE A 46 -7.01 -38.56 -0.40
N GLU A 47 -5.70 -38.35 -0.46
CA GLU A 47 -4.71 -38.92 0.46
C GLU A 47 -4.64 -38.13 1.77
N TYR A 48 -4.74 -36.80 1.69
CA TYR A 48 -4.64 -35.88 2.83
C TYR A 48 -5.87 -34.95 2.93
N PRO A 49 -7.06 -35.50 3.23
CA PRO A 49 -8.31 -34.74 3.23
C PRO A 49 -8.48 -33.81 4.45
N LEU A 50 -7.65 -33.99 5.48
CA LEU A 50 -7.73 -33.24 6.74
C LEU A 50 -6.52 -32.32 6.91
N THR A 51 -6.71 -31.27 7.71
CA THR A 51 -5.64 -30.32 8.04
C THR A 51 -4.55 -30.94 8.91
N ASP A 52 -3.30 -30.61 8.64
CA ASP A 52 -2.19 -30.86 9.55
C ASP A 52 -2.05 -29.71 10.56
N ARG A 53 -2.38 -29.99 11.82
CA ARG A 53 -2.30 -29.01 12.91
C ARG A 53 -0.85 -28.62 13.26
N SER A 54 0.14 -29.42 12.88
CA SER A 54 1.56 -29.11 13.09
C SER A 54 2.00 -27.85 12.35
N LEU A 55 1.27 -27.45 11.30
CA LEU A 55 1.55 -26.27 10.48
C LEU A 55 1.05 -24.96 11.09
N LEU A 56 0.25 -24.99 12.15
CA LEU A 56 -0.29 -23.76 12.76
C LEU A 56 0.78 -22.71 13.14
N PRO A 57 1.98 -23.08 13.65
CA PRO A 57 3.05 -22.12 13.92
C PRO A 57 3.58 -21.37 12.69
N THR A 58 3.31 -21.84 11.46
CA THR A 58 3.72 -21.14 10.23
C THR A 58 2.88 -19.89 9.95
N VAL A 59 1.68 -19.77 10.57
CA VAL A 59 0.80 -18.63 10.40
C VAL A 59 1.40 -17.40 11.10
N GLY A 60 1.89 -16.45 10.31
CA GLY A 60 2.51 -15.23 10.80
C GLY A 60 3.86 -15.44 11.49
N CYS A 61 4.56 -16.53 11.16
CA CYS A 61 5.91 -16.80 11.65
C CYS A 61 6.89 -15.70 11.22
N LYS A 62 8.04 -15.64 11.90
CA LYS A 62 9.05 -14.61 11.69
C LYS A 62 9.56 -14.62 10.25
N GLU A 63 9.83 -15.79 9.70
CA GLU A 63 10.40 -15.97 8.35
C GLU A 63 9.48 -15.38 7.28
N HIS A 64 8.16 -15.60 7.38
CA HIS A 64 7.19 -14.99 6.48
C HIS A 64 7.10 -13.47 6.65
N ARG A 65 7.25 -12.97 7.88
CA ARG A 65 7.31 -11.52 8.14
C ARG A 65 8.57 -10.88 7.58
N GLU A 66 9.71 -11.55 7.61
CA GLU A 66 10.92 -11.03 6.95
C GLU A 66 10.75 -10.96 5.43
N VAL A 67 10.10 -11.95 4.81
CA VAL A 67 9.73 -11.88 3.38
C VAL A 67 8.75 -10.73 3.12
N ALA A 68 7.77 -10.51 4.00
CA ALA A 68 6.85 -9.39 3.86
C ALA A 68 7.56 -8.04 4.03
N ARG A 69 8.45 -7.89 5.02
CA ARG A 69 9.31 -6.70 5.21
C ARG A 69 10.16 -6.43 3.97
N GLU A 70 10.71 -7.48 3.36
CA GLU A 70 11.44 -7.38 2.08
C GLU A 70 10.55 -6.90 0.94
N ALA A 71 9.35 -7.46 0.81
CA ALA A 71 8.40 -7.04 -0.22
C ALA A 71 7.99 -5.56 -0.02
N VAL A 72 7.79 -5.12 1.23
CA VAL A 72 7.52 -3.71 1.56
C VAL A 72 8.63 -2.84 1.00
N ARG A 73 9.90 -3.03 1.41
CA ARG A 73 11.01 -2.17 0.97
C ARG A 73 11.15 -2.10 -0.55
N LYS A 74 11.00 -3.23 -1.24
CA LYS A 74 11.11 -3.33 -2.71
C LYS A 74 9.91 -2.72 -3.46
N SER A 75 8.75 -2.60 -2.79
CA SER A 75 7.55 -2.04 -3.40
C SER A 75 7.51 -0.51 -3.40
N LEU A 76 8.25 0.14 -2.49
CA LEU A 76 8.21 1.60 -2.32
C LEU A 76 8.80 2.28 -3.55
N VAL A 77 8.05 3.25 -4.09
CA VAL A 77 8.52 4.05 -5.23
C VAL A 77 8.80 5.46 -4.76
N LEU A 78 10.06 5.88 -4.86
CA LEU A 78 10.48 7.25 -4.59
C LEU A 78 10.14 8.12 -5.80
N LEU A 79 9.20 9.04 -5.62
CA LEU A 79 8.70 9.92 -6.68
C LEU A 79 9.43 11.26 -6.74
N LYS A 80 9.89 11.74 -5.58
CA LYS A 80 10.64 12.99 -5.43
C LYS A 80 11.63 12.85 -4.28
N ASN A 81 12.84 13.40 -4.43
CA ASN A 81 13.87 13.40 -3.39
C ASN A 81 14.73 14.68 -3.38
N GLY A 82 14.16 15.78 -2.90
CA GLY A 82 14.73 17.12 -2.89
C GLY A 82 13.92 18.08 -3.76
N LYS A 83 13.89 19.36 -3.39
CA LYS A 83 13.37 20.44 -4.27
C LYS A 83 14.30 20.74 -5.45
N ASN A 84 15.59 20.50 -5.28
CA ASN A 84 16.64 20.68 -6.28
C ASN A 84 17.44 19.39 -6.38
N ASP A 85 17.90 19.04 -7.59
CA ASP A 85 18.58 17.77 -7.88
C ASP A 85 19.94 17.62 -7.15
N ASP A 86 20.53 18.73 -6.67
CA ASP A 86 21.86 18.75 -6.06
C ASP A 86 21.89 18.34 -4.58
N LYS A 87 20.74 18.26 -3.91
CA LYS A 87 20.68 17.94 -2.47
C LYS A 87 19.52 16.99 -2.15
N PRO A 88 19.77 15.67 -2.10
CA PRO A 88 18.73 14.71 -1.74
C PRO A 88 18.29 14.90 -0.28
N PHE A 89 17.01 14.65 -0.03
CA PHE A 89 16.41 14.74 1.31
C PHE A 89 16.45 13.39 2.05
N LEU A 90 16.32 12.29 1.31
CA LEU A 90 16.50 10.93 1.77
C LEU A 90 17.92 10.43 1.45
N PRO A 91 18.52 9.59 2.32
CA PRO A 91 17.94 9.07 3.56
C PRO A 91 17.85 10.11 4.69
N LEU A 92 16.86 9.95 5.58
CA LEU A 92 16.67 10.81 6.75
C LEU A 92 17.76 10.59 7.80
N ASP A 93 18.10 11.65 8.53
CA ASP A 93 19.05 11.59 9.65
C ASP A 93 18.42 10.91 10.89
N ARG A 94 18.85 9.68 11.19
CA ARG A 94 18.42 8.94 12.40
C ARG A 94 18.78 9.63 13.71
N THR A 95 19.75 10.55 13.70
CA THR A 95 20.29 11.23 14.87
C THR A 95 19.66 12.59 15.14
N ALA A 96 18.67 12.99 14.33
CA ALA A 96 17.88 14.18 14.55
C ALA A 96 17.33 14.25 15.98
N LYS A 97 17.47 15.40 16.65
CA LYS A 97 17.05 15.51 18.06
C LYS A 97 15.54 15.42 18.23
N ARG A 98 14.79 15.95 17.27
CA ARG A 98 13.34 16.09 17.35
C ARG A 98 12.73 16.03 15.96
N ILE A 99 11.73 15.16 15.79
CA ILE A 99 11.06 14.92 14.51
C ILE A 99 9.55 14.91 14.70
N LEU A 100 8.83 15.30 13.64
CA LEU A 100 7.37 15.28 13.64
C LEU A 100 6.87 14.15 12.74
N VAL A 101 5.93 13.35 13.23
CA VAL A 101 5.20 12.36 12.44
C VAL A 101 3.73 12.75 12.44
N VAL A 102 3.16 12.95 11.25
CA VAL A 102 1.77 13.42 11.08
C VAL A 102 0.98 12.45 10.22
N GLY A 103 -0.31 12.37 10.50
CA GLY A 103 -1.27 11.88 9.51
C GLY A 103 -1.98 10.60 9.92
N THR A 104 -3.09 10.36 9.25
CA THR A 104 -4.04 9.30 9.59
C THR A 104 -3.51 7.87 9.36
N HIS A 105 -2.40 7.73 8.64
CA HIS A 105 -1.81 6.44 8.28
C HIS A 105 -0.53 6.12 9.06
N ALA A 106 0.07 7.10 9.76
CA ALA A 106 1.32 6.88 10.47
C ALA A 106 1.20 5.78 11.54
N ASP A 107 0.14 5.82 12.35
CA ASP A 107 -0.11 4.84 13.42
C ASP A 107 -1.41 4.06 13.20
N ASN A 108 -1.57 3.49 12.00
CA ASN A 108 -2.80 2.80 11.62
C ASN A 108 -2.52 1.58 10.74
N LEU A 109 -2.37 0.41 11.38
CA LEU A 109 -2.06 -0.84 10.71
C LEU A 109 -3.13 -1.24 9.68
N GLY A 110 -4.40 -1.00 9.99
CA GLY A 110 -5.50 -1.33 9.10
C GLY A 110 -5.48 -0.52 7.81
N ASN A 111 -5.22 0.78 7.89
CA ASN A 111 -5.04 1.62 6.71
C ASN A 111 -3.77 1.25 5.92
N GLN A 112 -2.69 0.87 6.60
CA GLN A 112 -1.47 0.37 5.98
C GLN A 112 -1.71 -0.92 5.16
N CYS A 113 -2.63 -1.78 5.61
CA CYS A 113 -2.96 -3.03 4.90
C CYS A 113 -4.01 -2.87 3.79
N GLY A 114 -4.95 -1.93 3.91
CA GLY A 114 -6.02 -1.74 2.94
C GLY A 114 -7.12 -2.81 2.98
N GLY A 115 -7.81 -2.98 1.85
CA GLY A 115 -8.89 -3.98 1.69
C GLY A 115 -8.42 -5.42 1.85
N TRP A 116 -9.37 -6.35 1.92
CA TRP A 116 -9.09 -7.79 2.05
C TRP A 116 -8.22 -8.20 3.23
N THR A 117 -8.07 -7.31 4.23
CA THR A 117 -7.32 -7.60 5.46
C THR A 117 -8.29 -7.73 6.62
N LYS A 118 -8.37 -8.94 7.18
CA LYS A 118 -9.33 -9.38 8.21
C LYS A 118 -10.81 -9.34 7.80
N THR A 119 -11.27 -8.26 7.17
CA THR A 119 -12.62 -8.13 6.61
C THR A 119 -12.53 -7.83 5.11
N LYS A 120 -13.64 -8.04 4.37
CA LYS A 120 -13.71 -7.79 2.92
C LYS A 120 -13.20 -6.40 2.54
N SER A 121 -13.74 -5.35 3.16
CA SER A 121 -13.36 -3.97 2.85
C SER A 121 -12.17 -3.47 3.66
N GLY A 122 -11.58 -4.30 4.53
CA GLY A 122 -10.61 -3.85 5.54
C GLY A 122 -11.27 -2.99 6.63
N GLN A 123 -10.46 -2.56 7.58
CA GLN A 123 -10.84 -1.75 8.73
C GLN A 123 -9.67 -0.86 9.15
N SER A 124 -9.93 0.26 9.81
CA SER A 124 -8.89 1.12 10.38
C SER A 124 -8.50 0.66 11.80
N GLY A 125 -7.34 1.12 12.27
CA GLY A 125 -6.80 0.84 13.60
C GLY A 125 -5.91 -0.41 13.65
N LYS A 126 -5.69 -0.95 14.85
CA LYS A 126 -4.87 -2.14 15.07
C LYS A 126 -5.68 -3.43 14.88
N ILE A 127 -5.86 -3.83 13.63
CA ILE A 127 -6.75 -4.94 13.24
C ILE A 127 -6.08 -6.33 13.32
N THR A 128 -4.75 -6.37 13.38
CA THR A 128 -3.97 -7.62 13.44
C THR A 128 -2.58 -7.39 14.06
N ILE A 129 -1.71 -8.40 14.01
CA ILE A 129 -0.34 -8.34 14.50
C ILE A 129 0.56 -7.81 13.37
N GLY A 130 1.20 -6.67 13.61
CA GLY A 130 2.15 -6.03 12.70
C GLY A 130 2.77 -4.81 13.37
N THR A 131 3.57 -4.07 12.60
CA THR A 131 4.25 -2.84 13.01
C THR A 131 3.76 -1.70 12.13
N THR A 132 3.29 -0.61 12.75
CA THR A 132 2.90 0.61 12.03
C THR A 132 4.13 1.37 11.55
N LEU A 133 3.95 2.31 10.62
CA LEU A 133 5.02 3.23 10.24
C LEU A 133 5.58 4.00 11.45
N LEU A 134 4.73 4.49 12.36
CA LEU A 134 5.14 5.20 13.56
C LEU A 134 6.01 4.33 14.48
N ASP A 135 5.58 3.09 14.74
CA ASP A 135 6.35 2.16 15.56
C ASP A 135 7.71 1.84 14.91
N ALA A 136 7.73 1.68 13.58
CA ALA A 136 8.97 1.46 12.83
C ALA A 136 9.92 2.67 12.89
N ILE A 137 9.40 3.89 12.77
CA ILE A 137 10.19 5.13 12.90
C ILE A 137 10.80 5.23 14.29
N LYS A 138 9.99 5.04 15.35
CA LYS A 138 10.47 5.08 16.74
C LYS A 138 11.59 4.07 16.98
N ALA A 139 11.43 2.84 16.47
CA ALA A 139 12.46 1.82 16.59
C ALA A 139 13.76 2.18 15.84
N ALA A 140 13.65 2.83 14.68
CA ALA A 140 14.81 3.21 13.86
C ALA A 140 15.63 4.38 14.44
N VAL A 141 14.97 5.38 15.02
CA VAL A 141 15.66 6.57 15.59
C VAL A 141 16.10 6.36 17.05
N GLY A 142 15.43 5.45 17.77
CA GLY A 142 15.74 5.13 19.17
C GLY A 142 15.40 6.26 20.16
N ASP A 143 15.78 6.07 21.42
CA ASP A 143 15.32 6.90 22.54
C ASP A 143 15.95 8.30 22.61
N LYS A 144 16.98 8.57 21.81
CA LYS A 144 17.67 9.88 21.79
C LYS A 144 16.95 10.93 20.95
N THR A 145 16.01 10.49 20.12
CA THR A 145 15.24 11.32 19.20
C THR A 145 13.84 11.48 19.74
N GLU A 146 13.42 12.71 20.03
CA GLU A 146 12.05 12.99 20.41
C GLU A 146 11.13 12.87 19.17
N VAL A 147 10.25 11.86 19.19
CA VAL A 147 9.25 11.65 18.13
C VAL A 147 7.90 12.20 18.59
N ILE A 148 7.50 13.34 18.03
CA ILE A 148 6.15 13.89 18.24
C ILE A 148 5.23 13.30 17.19
N TYR A 149 4.13 12.69 17.61
CA TYR A 149 3.11 12.16 16.71
C TYR A 149 1.78 12.90 16.89
N GLU A 150 1.23 13.38 15.79
CA GLU A 150 -0.11 13.95 15.74
C GLU A 150 -0.89 13.42 14.53
N LYS A 151 -2.07 12.84 14.76
CA LYS A 151 -2.92 12.38 13.64
C LYS A 151 -3.28 13.52 12.68
N THR A 152 -3.53 14.70 13.23
CA THR A 152 -3.77 15.97 12.51
C THR A 152 -2.90 17.02 13.20
N PRO A 153 -2.13 17.83 12.46
CA PRO A 153 -1.17 18.73 13.08
C PRO A 153 -1.88 19.84 13.86
N SER A 154 -1.46 20.09 15.09
CA SER A 154 -1.99 21.16 15.94
C SER A 154 -1.43 22.53 15.55
N LYS A 155 -2.13 23.60 15.91
CA LYS A 155 -1.65 24.97 15.64
C LYS A 155 -0.38 25.27 16.43
N GLU A 156 -0.28 24.70 17.63
CA GLU A 156 0.84 24.83 18.56
C GLU A 156 2.09 24.16 17.99
N THR A 157 1.98 22.94 17.48
CA THR A 157 3.08 22.21 16.81
C THR A 157 3.54 22.97 15.57
N LEU A 158 2.60 23.47 14.75
CA LEU A 158 2.94 24.28 13.58
C LEU A 158 3.48 25.68 13.95
N ALA A 159 3.27 26.18 15.16
CA ALA A 159 3.83 27.44 15.62
C ALA A 159 5.25 27.28 16.20
N SER A 160 5.60 26.07 16.65
CA SER A 160 6.92 25.70 17.21
C SER A 160 7.74 24.86 16.22
N CYS A 161 7.58 25.13 14.92
CA CYS A 161 8.13 24.31 13.85
C CYS A 161 9.66 24.34 13.73
N GLU A 162 10.31 25.39 14.24
CA GLU A 162 11.77 25.59 14.13
C GLU A 162 12.59 24.53 14.89
N ASP A 163 11.98 23.84 15.86
CA ASP A 163 12.65 22.80 16.66
C ASP A 163 12.70 21.44 15.95
N PHE A 164 11.93 21.24 14.87
CA PHE A 164 11.87 19.96 14.17
C PHE A 164 12.91 19.88 13.06
N SER A 165 13.71 18.82 13.06
CA SER A 165 14.71 18.58 12.00
C SER A 165 14.03 18.23 10.66
N TYR A 166 12.95 17.46 10.73
CA TYR A 166 12.09 17.14 9.59
C TYR A 166 10.73 16.62 10.07
N ALA A 167 9.78 16.54 9.13
CA ALA A 167 8.48 15.91 9.30
C ALA A 167 8.28 14.73 8.35
N ILE A 168 7.53 13.73 8.81
CA ILE A 168 7.03 12.62 7.99
C ILE A 168 5.50 12.69 8.01
N VAL A 169 4.89 12.94 6.86
CA VAL A 169 3.44 13.04 6.70
C VAL A 169 2.92 11.78 5.99
N ALA A 170 2.19 10.95 6.72
CA ALA A 170 1.64 9.67 6.27
C ALA A 170 0.12 9.74 6.07
N LEU A 171 -0.30 9.76 4.81
CA LEU A 171 -1.70 9.95 4.39
C LEU A 171 -2.03 9.04 3.22
N GLY A 172 -3.31 8.86 2.91
CA GLY A 172 -3.69 7.86 1.92
C GLY A 172 -5.18 7.56 1.88
N GLU A 173 -5.54 6.59 1.03
CA GLU A 173 -6.90 6.09 0.92
C GLU A 173 -7.26 5.22 2.15
N PRO A 174 -8.50 5.31 2.68
CA PRO A 174 -8.97 4.33 3.64
C PRO A 174 -9.09 2.94 2.99
N PRO A 175 -9.17 1.85 3.76
CA PRO A 175 -9.42 0.52 3.22
C PRO A 175 -10.70 0.43 2.38
N TYR A 176 -10.62 -0.22 1.22
CA TYR A 176 -11.75 -0.51 0.34
C TYR A 176 -11.55 -1.82 -0.41
N ALA A 177 -12.63 -2.39 -0.94
CA ALA A 177 -12.58 -3.53 -1.85
C ALA A 177 -13.72 -3.47 -2.87
N GLU A 178 -13.43 -3.88 -4.11
CA GLU A 178 -14.38 -3.94 -5.22
C GLU A 178 -15.06 -2.57 -5.44
N MET A 179 -16.38 -2.55 -5.65
CA MET A 179 -17.17 -1.34 -5.97
C MET A 179 -17.05 -0.22 -4.93
N ARG A 180 -16.66 -0.52 -3.67
CA ARG A 180 -16.45 0.52 -2.66
C ARG A 180 -15.21 1.37 -2.94
N GLY A 181 -14.33 0.91 -3.82
CA GLY A 181 -13.16 1.65 -4.28
C GLY A 181 -13.43 2.51 -5.51
N ASP A 182 -14.60 2.44 -6.14
CA ASP A 182 -14.88 3.25 -7.34
C ASP A 182 -14.89 4.74 -6.96
N ASN A 183 -14.02 5.53 -7.59
CA ASN A 183 -13.82 6.94 -7.29
C ASN A 183 -13.36 7.68 -8.55
N ALA A 184 -14.17 8.64 -9.01
CA ALA A 184 -13.87 9.43 -10.21
C ALA A 184 -12.94 10.63 -9.93
N GLU A 185 -12.85 11.07 -8.68
CA GLU A 185 -12.09 12.27 -8.29
C GLU A 185 -10.62 11.95 -7.98
N LEU A 186 -10.35 10.75 -7.43
CA LEU A 186 -9.00 10.26 -7.10
C LEU A 186 -8.12 11.27 -6.32
N THR A 187 -8.71 12.08 -5.45
CA THR A 187 -8.00 13.04 -4.60
C THR A 187 -7.56 12.41 -3.27
N ILE A 188 -6.46 12.90 -2.68
CA ILE A 188 -6.00 12.43 -1.36
C ILE A 188 -7.07 12.79 -0.32
N PRO A 189 -7.68 11.81 0.37
CA PRO A 189 -8.83 12.07 1.22
C PRO A 189 -8.45 12.77 2.53
N LEU A 190 -9.47 13.14 3.32
CA LEU A 190 -9.32 13.73 4.65
C LEU A 190 -8.49 15.03 4.67
N ASN A 191 -8.67 15.87 3.66
CA ASN A 191 -7.92 17.12 3.45
C ASN A 191 -6.40 16.90 3.39
N GLY A 192 -5.96 15.75 2.87
CA GLY A 192 -4.56 15.37 2.88
C GLY A 192 -3.64 16.38 2.20
N ASN A 193 -4.05 16.94 1.06
CA ASN A 193 -3.30 18.00 0.36
C ASN A 193 -3.07 19.23 1.25
N ASN A 194 -4.09 19.66 2.01
CA ASN A 194 -3.98 20.79 2.93
C ASN A 194 -3.07 20.48 4.12
N ILE A 195 -3.15 19.26 4.69
CA ILE A 195 -2.27 18.83 5.79
C ILE A 195 -0.82 18.81 5.33
N VAL A 196 -0.54 18.20 4.17
CA VAL A 196 0.81 18.18 3.60
C VAL A 196 1.33 19.59 3.40
N THR A 197 0.55 20.46 2.77
CA THR A 197 0.97 21.84 2.48
C THR A 197 1.25 22.62 3.77
N ALA A 198 0.36 22.55 4.76
CA ALA A 198 0.52 23.27 6.03
C ALA A 198 1.76 22.86 6.83
N VAL A 199 2.16 21.58 6.76
CA VAL A 199 3.39 21.08 7.41
C VAL A 199 4.62 21.44 6.57
N ALA A 200 4.58 21.18 5.26
CA ALA A 200 5.70 21.36 4.34
C ALA A 200 6.06 22.83 4.07
N GLU A 201 5.15 23.77 4.36
CA GLU A 201 5.45 25.20 4.39
C GLU A 201 6.41 25.60 5.51
N LYS A 202 6.51 24.79 6.57
CA LYS A 202 7.21 25.15 7.80
C LYS A 202 8.35 24.21 8.17
N ILE A 203 8.24 22.93 7.83
CA ILE A 203 9.19 21.87 8.20
C ILE A 203 9.58 21.11 6.94
N PRO A 204 10.88 20.81 6.70
CA PRO A 204 11.31 19.90 5.64
C PRO A 204 10.56 18.57 5.75
N THR A 205 9.81 18.19 4.71
CA THR A 205 8.79 17.15 4.83
C THR A 205 8.98 16.02 3.82
N LEU A 206 9.00 14.79 4.33
CA LEU A 206 8.75 13.56 3.58
C LEU A 206 7.26 13.26 3.60
N VAL A 207 6.65 13.09 2.43
CA VAL A 207 5.27 12.61 2.29
C VAL A 207 5.29 11.12 1.90
N ILE A 208 4.55 10.30 2.63
CA ILE A 208 4.36 8.87 2.33
C ILE A 208 2.88 8.63 2.04
N LEU A 209 2.59 8.20 0.81
CA LEU A 209 1.24 7.96 0.30
C LEU A 209 0.86 6.48 0.37
N PHE A 210 -0.18 6.18 1.15
CA PHE A 210 -0.76 4.85 1.30
C PHE A 210 -1.99 4.71 0.40
N THR A 211 -1.83 4.21 -0.81
CA THR A 211 -2.89 4.27 -1.84
C THR A 211 -2.92 2.99 -2.66
N GLY A 212 -4.09 2.54 -3.10
CA GLY A 212 -4.17 1.35 -3.95
C GLY A 212 -3.80 1.62 -5.41
N ARG A 213 -3.58 2.88 -5.77
CA ARG A 213 -3.49 3.40 -7.13
C ARG A 213 -2.96 4.85 -7.15
N PRO A 214 -2.54 5.38 -8.31
CA PRO A 214 -2.21 6.79 -8.46
C PRO A 214 -3.35 7.72 -8.06
N MET A 215 -3.01 8.82 -7.40
CA MET A 215 -3.94 9.85 -6.92
C MET A 215 -3.55 11.22 -7.49
N VAL A 216 -4.48 12.16 -7.53
CA VAL A 216 -4.21 13.56 -7.86
C VAL A 216 -3.19 14.13 -6.86
N LEU A 217 -2.03 14.53 -7.37
CA LEU A 217 -1.01 15.25 -6.63
C LEU A 217 -1.11 16.73 -6.98
N GLU A 218 -1.66 17.52 -6.06
CA GLU A 218 -1.80 18.96 -6.29
C GLU A 218 -0.44 19.66 -6.30
N MET A 219 -0.31 20.74 -7.08
CA MET A 219 0.94 21.49 -7.24
C MET A 219 1.57 21.91 -5.90
N PRO A 220 0.82 22.40 -4.88
CA PRO A 220 1.43 22.74 -3.59
C PRO A 220 2.12 21.55 -2.90
N VAL A 221 1.60 20.33 -3.05
CA VAL A 221 2.26 19.11 -2.52
C VAL A 221 3.57 18.88 -3.25
N LEU A 222 3.54 18.90 -4.59
CA LEU A 222 4.72 18.68 -5.43
C LEU A 222 5.79 19.76 -5.23
N GLU A 223 5.41 21.01 -4.98
CA GLU A 223 6.35 22.13 -4.79
C GLU A 223 6.93 22.17 -3.37
N LYS A 224 6.11 21.93 -2.34
CA LYS A 224 6.51 22.14 -0.94
C LYS A 224 7.17 20.92 -0.30
N ALA A 225 6.75 19.70 -0.64
CA ALA A 225 7.36 18.50 -0.09
C ALA A 225 8.82 18.37 -0.54
N GLU A 226 9.70 17.96 0.38
CA GLU A 226 11.09 17.66 0.04
C GLU A 226 11.17 16.30 -0.65
N ALA A 227 10.50 15.29 -0.09
CA ALA A 227 10.43 13.97 -0.70
C ALA A 227 9.00 13.43 -0.74
N LEU A 228 8.73 12.57 -1.73
CA LEU A 228 7.44 11.91 -1.93
C LEU A 228 7.66 10.43 -2.22
N VAL A 229 7.02 9.56 -1.44
CA VAL A 229 7.07 8.11 -1.59
C VAL A 229 5.67 7.57 -1.80
N ALA A 230 5.47 6.75 -2.84
CA ALA A 230 4.30 5.90 -2.97
C ALA A 230 4.57 4.58 -2.26
N ALA A 231 3.86 4.33 -1.16
CA ALA A 231 4.00 3.12 -0.34
C ALA A 231 2.98 2.03 -0.66
N TRP A 232 1.99 2.35 -1.50
CA TRP A 232 0.87 1.48 -1.84
C TRP A 232 0.05 1.07 -0.60
N PHE A 233 -0.37 -0.20 -0.49
CA PHE A 233 -0.81 -0.82 0.75
C PHE A 233 0.23 -1.88 1.20
N PRO A 234 1.25 -1.48 1.98
CA PRO A 234 2.41 -2.34 2.24
C PRO A 234 2.14 -3.50 3.22
N GLY A 235 0.94 -3.61 3.80
CA GLY A 235 0.61 -4.74 4.68
C GLY A 235 1.14 -4.56 6.10
N THR A 236 1.60 -5.63 6.76
CA THR A 236 1.81 -5.60 8.22
C THR A 236 3.19 -5.14 8.69
N GLU A 237 4.19 -5.10 7.82
CA GLU A 237 5.60 -4.97 8.20
C GLU A 237 6.13 -3.56 7.94
N GLY A 238 5.66 -2.57 8.72
CA GLY A 238 6.04 -1.16 8.55
C GLY A 238 7.54 -0.88 8.68
N GLN A 239 8.30 -1.81 9.26
CA GLN A 239 9.76 -1.77 9.32
C GLN A 239 10.41 -1.69 7.93
N GLY A 240 9.79 -2.31 6.91
CA GLY A 240 10.32 -2.23 5.54
C GLY A 240 10.27 -0.81 4.96
N MET A 241 9.41 0.07 5.49
CA MET A 241 9.43 1.49 5.15
C MET A 241 10.59 2.21 5.84
N ALA A 242 10.78 1.96 7.15
CA ALA A 242 11.88 2.54 7.91
C ALA A 242 13.26 2.16 7.33
N ASP A 243 13.42 0.90 6.92
CA ASP A 243 14.62 0.37 6.27
C ASP A 243 15.11 1.27 5.11
N VAL A 244 14.18 1.78 4.30
CA VAL A 244 14.54 2.54 3.10
C VAL A 244 14.62 4.04 3.39
N ILE A 245 13.66 4.62 4.11
CA ILE A 245 13.66 6.08 4.35
C ILE A 245 14.84 6.52 5.22
N PHE A 246 15.42 5.60 6.01
CA PHE A 246 16.61 5.85 6.81
C PHE A 246 17.89 5.19 6.25
N GLY A 247 17.84 4.65 5.02
CA GLY A 247 19.03 4.24 4.27
C GLY A 247 19.71 2.93 4.68
N ASP A 248 19.03 2.00 5.36
CA ASP A 248 19.55 0.63 5.48
C ASP A 248 19.55 -0.09 4.12
N TYR A 249 18.60 0.29 3.25
CA TYR A 249 18.48 -0.15 1.87
C TYR A 249 18.16 1.04 0.96
N ASP A 250 18.46 0.92 -0.33
CA ASP A 250 18.08 1.92 -1.34
C ASP A 250 16.64 1.65 -1.86
N PHE A 251 16.03 2.65 -2.48
CA PHE A 251 14.78 2.48 -3.22
C PHE A 251 15.04 1.71 -4.51
N GLU A 252 14.30 0.63 -4.72
CA GLU A 252 14.36 -0.19 -5.94
C GLU A 252 13.05 -0.15 -6.74
N GLY A 253 11.94 0.23 -6.08
CA GLY A 253 10.61 0.19 -6.66
C GLY A 253 10.47 1.11 -7.87
N LYS A 254 9.82 0.59 -8.90
CA LYS A 254 9.42 1.33 -10.10
C LYS A 254 7.90 1.29 -10.22
N LEU A 255 7.30 2.36 -10.74
CA LEU A 255 5.86 2.47 -10.93
C LEU A 255 5.36 1.34 -11.84
N PRO A 256 4.45 0.47 -11.36
CA PRO A 256 3.84 -0.58 -12.18
C PRO A 256 2.65 -0.05 -13.01
N VAL A 257 2.28 1.22 -12.81
CA VAL A 257 1.19 1.92 -13.49
C VAL A 257 1.59 3.38 -13.74
N SER A 258 1.05 3.99 -14.80
CA SER A 258 1.32 5.41 -15.10
C SER A 258 0.64 6.31 -14.08
N TRP A 259 1.34 7.33 -13.58
CA TRP A 259 0.75 8.36 -12.72
C TRP A 259 0.21 9.50 -13.57
N PHE A 260 -1.09 9.74 -13.54
CA PHE A 260 -1.72 10.80 -14.33
C PHE A 260 -1.46 12.20 -13.74
N LYS A 261 -1.47 13.24 -14.57
CA LYS A 261 -1.47 14.64 -14.11
C LYS A 261 -2.86 15.09 -13.67
N ARG A 262 -3.89 14.64 -14.39
CA ARG A 262 -5.30 14.97 -14.15
C ARG A 262 -6.20 13.77 -14.44
N VAL A 263 -7.33 13.69 -13.74
CA VAL A 263 -8.30 12.60 -13.92
C VAL A 263 -8.92 12.56 -15.33
N ASP A 264 -8.98 13.71 -16.00
CA ASP A 264 -9.49 13.82 -17.39
C ASP A 264 -8.61 13.12 -18.44
N GLN A 265 -7.39 12.69 -18.08
CA GLN A 265 -6.50 11.92 -18.94
C GLN A 265 -6.83 10.41 -18.92
N LEU A 266 -7.71 9.96 -18.03
CA LEU A 266 -8.00 8.54 -17.87
C LEU A 266 -8.95 8.04 -18.97
N PRO A 267 -8.73 6.83 -19.51
CA PRO A 267 -7.65 5.88 -19.19
C PRO A 267 -6.29 6.27 -19.80
N LEU A 268 -5.22 6.25 -18.98
CA LEU A 268 -3.84 6.58 -19.38
C LEU A 268 -2.95 5.34 -19.36
N ASN A 269 -2.64 4.79 -20.55
CA ASN A 269 -1.79 3.61 -20.72
C ASN A 269 -0.71 3.88 -21.77
N VAL A 270 0.43 3.17 -21.68
CA VAL A 270 1.61 3.35 -22.54
C VAL A 270 1.28 3.14 -24.02
N ASP A 271 0.39 2.19 -24.33
CA ASP A 271 -0.02 1.86 -25.70
C ASP A 271 -1.14 2.79 -26.23
N GLY A 272 -1.50 3.83 -25.47
CA GLY A 272 -2.55 4.78 -25.85
C GLY A 272 -2.08 5.82 -26.87
N ASN A 273 -3.03 6.35 -27.65
CA ASN A 273 -2.75 7.39 -28.66
C ASN A 273 -2.20 8.71 -28.09
N PHE A 274 -2.44 8.98 -26.80
CA PHE A 274 -1.96 10.17 -26.10
C PHE A 274 -1.42 9.77 -24.73
N TYR A 275 -0.10 9.88 -24.55
CA TYR A 275 0.60 9.47 -23.33
C TYR A 275 1.38 10.64 -22.74
N ASP A 276 0.77 11.34 -21.78
CA ASP A 276 1.35 12.49 -21.06
C ASP A 276 1.23 12.34 -19.54
N PRO A 277 1.95 11.37 -18.93
CA PRO A 277 1.89 11.12 -17.49
C PRO A 277 2.60 12.20 -16.67
N LEU A 278 2.23 12.33 -15.39
CA LEU A 278 3.02 13.04 -14.38
C LEU A 278 4.30 12.25 -14.07
N PHE A 279 4.15 10.94 -13.87
CA PHE A 279 5.26 9.99 -13.75
C PHE A 279 4.98 8.79 -14.67
N PRO A 280 5.85 8.48 -15.63
CA PRO A 280 5.61 7.39 -16.58
C PRO A 280 5.67 6.02 -15.91
N LEU A 281 5.14 5.00 -16.60
CA LEU A 281 5.33 3.60 -16.22
C LEU A 281 6.83 3.30 -16.09
N GLY A 282 7.22 2.59 -15.04
CA GLY A 282 8.62 2.27 -14.75
C GLY A 282 9.41 3.40 -14.09
N PHE A 283 8.81 4.57 -13.82
CA PHE A 283 9.47 5.64 -13.08
C PHE A 283 9.72 5.26 -11.62
N GLY A 284 10.83 5.71 -11.05
CA GLY A 284 11.15 5.59 -9.64
C GLY A 284 12.60 6.02 -9.43
N LEU A 285 12.83 6.88 -8.45
CA LEU A 285 14.17 7.37 -8.12
C LEU A 285 14.87 6.38 -7.18
N ASN A 286 16.18 6.55 -7.08
CA ASN A 286 17.05 5.93 -6.08
C ASN A 286 17.64 7.04 -5.21
N CYS A 287 18.06 6.74 -3.98
CA CYS A 287 18.75 7.72 -3.13
C CYS A 287 20.18 8.02 -3.64
N ASN A 288 20.83 7.03 -4.28
CA ASN A 288 22.25 7.10 -4.66
C ASN A 288 22.50 7.53 -6.12
N SER A 289 21.49 7.91 -6.90
CA SER A 289 21.68 8.29 -8.31
C SER A 289 22.36 9.66 -8.53
N GLY A 290 22.85 10.33 -7.46
CA GLY A 290 23.69 11.53 -7.53
C GLY A 290 25.15 11.26 -7.91
N SER A 291 25.49 10.10 -8.46
CA SER A 291 26.83 9.80 -8.99
C SER A 291 26.73 8.87 -10.19
N LEU A 292 26.18 9.40 -11.29
CA LEU A 292 26.49 8.89 -12.62
C LEU A 292 27.05 10.07 -13.44
N VAL A 293 28.30 9.89 -13.86
CA VAL A 293 29.13 10.77 -14.69
C VAL A 293 28.42 11.20 -15.96
#